data_AF-A0A5R9QAG7-F1
#
_entry.id   AF-A0A5R9QAG7-F1
#
_cell.length_a   1.000
_cell.length_b   1.000
_cell.length_c   1.000
_cell.angle_alpha   90.00
_cell.angle_beta   90.00
_cell.angle_gamma   90.00
#
_symmetry.space_group_name_H-M   'P 1'
#
loop_
_entity.id
_entity.type
_entity.pdbx_description
1 polymer ?
#
loop_
_entity_poly.entity_id
_entity_poly.type
_entity_poly.pdbx_seq_one_letter_code
_entity_poly.pdbx_strand_id
1 'polypeptide(L)'
;MTTPTPYLLDQLETASMLVIDGLHASAFTLDDALLDEADAAAEEDRAFESEAIVLTIEAIDGRERKRWQFSYNSVMEAEHQASDNSWLLEGHRIVCLDAFEADADDE
;
A
#
# COMPACT_ATOMS: atom_id res chain seq x y z
N MET A 1 -8.12 -22.90 -4.58
CA MET A 1 -7.81 -21.93 -3.51
C MET A 1 -7.85 -20.58 -4.20
N THR A 2 -8.80 -19.72 -3.86
CA THR A 2 -8.88 -18.39 -4.49
C THR A 2 -7.65 -17.63 -4.03
N THR A 3 -6.68 -17.44 -4.91
CA THR A 3 -5.57 -16.54 -4.66
C THR A 3 -6.22 -15.17 -4.40
N PRO A 4 -6.12 -14.60 -3.19
CA PRO A 4 -6.62 -13.26 -2.97
C PRO A 4 -5.93 -12.37 -4.01
N THR A 5 -6.70 -11.54 -4.71
CA THR A 5 -6.09 -10.41 -5.43
C THR A 5 -5.28 -9.68 -4.39
N PRO A 6 -3.94 -9.63 -4.49
CA PRO A 6 -3.17 -8.84 -3.56
C PRO A 6 -3.75 -7.43 -3.69
N TYR A 7 -3.90 -6.73 -2.57
CA TYR A 7 -4.22 -5.32 -2.54
C TYR A 7 -2.98 -4.59 -2.04
N LEU A 8 -2.81 -3.33 -2.46
CA LEU A 8 -1.68 -2.53 -2.00
C LEU A 8 -1.69 -2.44 -0.45
N LEU A 9 -2.86 -2.36 0.17
CA LEU A 9 -3.05 -2.37 1.62
C LEU A 9 -2.38 -3.58 2.30
N ASP A 10 -2.67 -4.80 1.83
CA ASP A 10 -2.13 -6.06 2.37
C ASP A 10 -0.60 -6.06 2.33
N GLN A 11 -0.03 -5.59 1.22
CA GLN A 11 1.42 -5.48 1.08
C GLN A 11 2.02 -4.41 1.99
N LEU A 12 1.30 -3.31 2.24
CA LEU A 12 1.75 -2.22 3.11
C LEU A 12 1.76 -2.62 4.58
N GLU A 13 0.89 -3.53 5.01
CA GLU A 13 0.87 -4.06 6.37
C GLU A 13 2.12 -4.88 6.70
N THR A 14 2.64 -5.64 5.72
CA THR A 14 3.89 -6.41 5.91
C THR A 14 5.14 -5.61 5.58
N ALA A 15 5.03 -4.61 4.71
CA ALA A 15 6.17 -3.82 4.26
C ALA A 15 6.83 -3.05 5.41
N SER A 16 8.15 -3.17 5.51
CA SER A 16 8.92 -2.33 6.43
C SER A 16 9.39 -1.04 5.78
N MET A 17 9.46 -1.00 4.45
CA MET A 17 10.03 0.12 3.72
C MET A 17 9.26 0.35 2.41
N LEU A 18 9.18 1.61 2.00
CA LEU A 18 8.39 2.04 0.85
C LEU A 18 9.24 2.91 -0.06
N VAL A 19 9.03 2.79 -1.37
CA VAL A 19 9.64 3.67 -2.37
C VAL A 19 8.54 4.24 -3.25
N ILE A 20 8.48 5.57 -3.38
CA ILE A 20 7.52 6.29 -4.20
C ILE A 20 8.24 7.07 -5.31
N ASP A 21 7.93 6.78 -6.58
CA ASP A 21 8.54 7.41 -7.75
C ASP A 21 10.09 7.30 -7.78
N GLY A 22 10.63 6.24 -7.16
CA GLY A 22 12.08 6.06 -6.98
C GLY A 22 12.67 6.77 -5.77
N LEU A 23 11.87 7.46 -4.95
CA LEU A 23 12.29 8.06 -3.68
C LEU A 23 12.00 7.13 -2.51
N HIS A 24 13.01 6.85 -1.69
CA HIS A 24 12.83 6.07 -0.46
C HIS A 24 11.99 6.85 0.54
N ALA A 25 10.83 6.30 0.90
CA ALA A 25 10.03 6.79 2.00
C ALA A 25 10.82 6.64 3.30
N SER A 26 10.94 7.74 4.02
CA SER A 26 11.52 7.78 5.36
C SER A 26 10.54 7.29 6.43
N ALA A 27 9.24 7.44 6.18
CA ALA A 27 8.15 6.97 7.03
C ALA A 27 6.89 6.83 6.19
N PHE A 28 6.00 5.92 6.58
CA PHE A 28 4.63 5.90 6.12
C PHE A 28 3.72 5.55 7.29
N THR A 29 2.47 5.99 7.21
CA THR A 29 1.45 5.77 8.23
C THR A 29 0.18 5.33 7.55
N LEU A 30 -0.47 4.32 8.12
CA LEU A 30 -1.78 3.85 7.74
C LEU A 30 -2.83 4.30 8.77
N ASP A 31 -4.03 4.61 8.30
CA ASP A 31 -5.17 4.91 9.18
C ASP A 31 -5.80 3.60 9.68
N ASP A 32 -5.28 3.11 10.80
CA ASP A 32 -5.67 1.84 11.42
C ASP A 32 -7.17 1.75 11.72
N ALA A 33 -7.80 2.88 12.10
CA ALA A 33 -9.23 2.93 12.35
C ALA A 33 -10.04 2.66 11.07
N LEU A 34 -9.64 3.27 9.96
CA LEU A 34 -10.28 3.03 8.67
C LEU A 34 -10.03 1.60 8.16
N LEU A 35 -8.85 1.04 8.42
CA LEU A 35 -8.52 -0.34 8.08
C LEU A 35 -9.38 -1.34 8.88
N ASP A 36 -9.56 -1.12 10.18
CA ASP A 36 -10.42 -1.94 11.04
C ASP A 36 -11.88 -1.90 10.56
N GLU A 37 -12.39 -0.73 10.16
CA GLU A 37 -13.72 -0.61 9.55
C GLU A 37 -13.83 -1.36 8.21
N ALA A 38 -12.78 -1.31 7.38
CA ALA A 38 -12.73 -2.00 6.10
C ALA A 38 -12.71 -3.52 6.28
N ASP A 39 -11.92 -4.03 7.22
CA ASP A 39 -11.82 -5.46 7.53
C ASP A 39 -13.15 -5.99 8.08
N ALA A 40 -13.76 -5.28 9.04
CA ALA A 40 -15.09 -5.62 9.56
C ALA A 40 -16.17 -5.66 8.47
N ALA A 41 -16.12 -4.72 7.51
CA ALA A 41 -17.02 -4.73 6.36
C ALA A 41 -16.77 -5.94 5.45
N ALA A 42 -15.50 -6.30 5.20
CA ALA A 42 -15.13 -7.47 4.41
C ALA A 42 -15.56 -8.79 5.08
N GLU A 43 -15.41 -8.91 6.40
CA GLU A 43 -15.92 -10.06 7.19
C GLU A 43 -17.43 -10.25 7.04
N GLU A 44 -18.16 -9.15 6.86
CA GLU A 44 -19.60 -9.13 6.64
C GLU A 44 -20.02 -9.22 5.16
N ASP A 45 -19.09 -9.50 4.25
CA ASP A 45 -19.32 -9.55 2.80
C ASP A 45 -19.90 -8.22 2.25
N ARG A 46 -19.52 -7.09 2.88
CA ARG A 46 -19.96 -5.74 2.50
C ARG A 46 -18.82 -5.02 1.78
N ALA A 47 -19.16 -4.36 0.67
CA ALA A 47 -18.23 -3.46 0.02
C ALA A 47 -17.94 -2.26 0.93
N PHE A 48 -16.66 -1.97 1.15
CA PHE A 48 -16.19 -0.81 1.86
C PHE A 48 -15.51 0.15 0.89
N GLU A 49 -15.92 1.42 0.94
CA GLU A 49 -15.38 2.49 0.11
C GLU A 49 -15.32 3.76 0.96
N SER A 50 -14.18 4.44 0.93
CA SER A 50 -13.98 5.67 1.70
C SER A 50 -13.07 6.64 0.94
N GLU A 51 -13.44 7.92 0.98
CA GLU A 51 -12.62 9.02 0.46
C GLU A 51 -11.63 9.55 1.52
N ALA A 52 -11.64 8.98 2.73
CA ALA A 52 -10.69 9.32 3.78
C ALA A 52 -9.26 8.90 3.41
N ILE A 53 -8.28 9.65 3.90
CA ILE A 53 -6.86 9.35 3.69
C ILE A 53 -6.48 8.11 4.50
N VAL A 54 -6.21 7.01 3.82
CA VAL A 54 -5.76 5.77 4.47
C VAL A 54 -4.24 5.70 4.55
N LEU A 55 -3.53 6.24 3.55
CA LEU A 55 -2.09 6.09 3.41
C LEU A 55 -1.42 7.45 3.33
N THR A 56 -0.51 7.70 4.26
CA THR A 56 0.39 8.86 4.23
C THR A 56 1.82 8.40 4.06
N ILE A 57 2.51 8.89 3.05
CA ILE A 57 3.91 8.55 2.75
C ILE A 57 4.76 9.81 2.90
N GLU A 58 5.87 9.71 3.62
CA GLU A 58 6.83 10.80 3.80
C GLU A 58 8.22 10.37 3.33
N ALA A 59 8.77 11.06 2.33
CA ALA A 59 10.12 10.84 1.82
C ALA A 59 10.99 12.09 1.96
N ILE A 60 12.30 11.91 1.89
CA ILE A 60 13.27 13.00 1.88
C ILE A 60 13.99 13.01 0.54
N ASP A 61 13.77 14.06 -0.24
CA ASP A 61 14.46 14.35 -1.49
C ASP A 61 15.64 15.29 -1.21
N GLY A 62 16.81 14.72 -0.90
CA GLY A 62 18.00 15.47 -0.53
C GLY A 62 17.85 16.26 0.77
N ARG A 63 17.33 17.50 0.71
CA ARG A 63 17.08 18.37 1.88
C ARG A 63 15.60 18.68 2.09
N GLU A 64 14.74 18.33 1.13
CA GLU A 64 13.33 18.66 1.14
C GLU A 64 12.51 17.44 1.57
N ARG A 65 11.53 17.64 2.45
CA ARG A 65 10.57 16.60 2.83
C ARG A 65 9.39 16.64 1.87
N LYS A 66 9.09 15.52 1.24
CA LYS A 66 7.90 15.33 0.41
C LYS A 66 6.93 14.43 1.16
N ARG A 67 5.64 14.79 1.10
CA ARG A 67 4.55 14.03 1.69
C ARG A 67 3.48 13.80 0.64
N TRP A 68 3.04 12.56 0.53
CA TRP A 68 1.90 12.15 -0.29
C TRP A 68 0.83 11.55 0.61
N GLN A 69 -0.43 11.77 0.24
CA GLN A 69 -1.58 11.28 0.98
C GLN A 69 -2.55 10.71 -0.05
N PHE A 70 -2.98 9.47 0.16
CA PHE A 70 -3.86 8.76 -0.75
C PHE A 70 -5.10 8.31 0.00
N SER A 71 -6.25 8.45 -0.66
CA SER A 71 -7.52 7.99 -0.10
C SER A 71 -7.62 6.46 -0.14
N TYR A 72 -8.49 5.89 0.70
CA TYR A 72 -8.75 4.45 0.66
C TYR A 72 -9.20 4.00 -0.74
N ASN A 73 -10.12 4.73 -1.36
CA ASN A 73 -10.56 4.43 -2.72
C ASN A 73 -9.39 4.48 -3.71
N SER A 74 -8.56 5.54 -3.69
CA SER A 74 -7.36 5.62 -4.55
C SER A 74 -6.47 4.38 -4.41
N VAL A 75 -6.23 3.94 -3.16
CA VAL A 75 -5.36 2.80 -2.86
C VAL A 75 -6.00 1.48 -3.34
N MET A 76 -7.32 1.36 -3.26
CA MET A 76 -8.05 0.22 -3.83
C MET A 76 -8.07 0.20 -5.36
N GLU A 77 -8.04 1.37 -5.98
CA GLU A 77 -7.90 1.53 -7.43
C GLU A 77 -6.44 1.35 -7.92
N ALA A 78 -5.49 1.12 -7.01
CA ALA A 78 -4.09 0.94 -7.37
C ALA A 78 -3.90 -0.31 -8.25
N GLU A 79 -3.15 -0.17 -9.34
CA GLU A 79 -2.89 -1.27 -10.26
C GLU A 79 -1.62 -2.02 -9.86
N HIS A 80 -1.74 -3.31 -9.56
CA HIS A 80 -0.60 -4.17 -9.25
C HIS A 80 0.21 -4.51 -10.50
N GLN A 81 1.51 -4.26 -10.45
CA GLN A 81 2.50 -4.57 -11.46
C GLN A 81 3.41 -5.71 -11.00
N ALA A 82 2.98 -6.94 -11.31
CA ALA A 82 3.69 -8.17 -10.92
C ALA A 82 5.15 -8.24 -11.41
N SER A 83 5.50 -7.53 -12.49
CA SER A 83 6.87 -7.54 -13.06
C SER A 83 7.94 -6.98 -12.12
N ASP A 84 7.57 -6.07 -11.21
CA ASP A 84 8.50 -5.31 -10.36
C ASP A 84 7.99 -5.25 -8.90
N ASN A 85 6.98 -6.06 -8.57
CA ASN A 85 6.22 -6.00 -7.31
C ASN A 85 5.84 -4.57 -6.91
N SER A 86 5.39 -3.79 -7.90
CA SER A 86 5.11 -2.36 -7.77
C SER A 86 3.65 -2.07 -8.00
N TRP A 87 3.19 -0.92 -7.54
CA TRP A 87 1.80 -0.51 -7.57
C TRP A 87 1.69 0.86 -8.21
N LEU A 88 0.79 1.01 -9.19
CA LEU A 88 0.52 2.29 -9.81
C LEU A 88 -0.67 2.95 -9.11
N LEU A 89 -0.39 4.01 -8.35
CA LEU A 89 -1.36 4.74 -7.54
C LEU A 89 -1.40 6.20 -7.97
N GLU A 90 -2.51 6.64 -8.56
CA GLU A 90 -2.69 8.02 -9.07
C GLU A 90 -1.53 8.51 -9.97
N GLY A 91 -0.91 7.60 -10.72
CA GLY A 91 0.24 7.89 -11.59
C GLY A 91 1.60 7.83 -10.90
N HIS A 92 1.65 7.59 -9.59
CA HIS A 92 2.87 7.33 -8.84
C HIS A 92 3.16 5.83 -8.76
N ARG A 93 4.43 5.45 -8.95
CA ARG A 93 4.87 4.08 -8.71
C ARG A 93 5.23 3.91 -7.23
N ILE A 94 4.54 3.03 -6.55
CA ILE A 94 4.77 2.62 -5.16
C ILE A 94 5.44 1.24 -5.19
N VAL A 95 6.60 1.09 -4.55
CA VAL A 95 7.26 -0.22 -4.37
C VAL A 95 7.32 -0.49 -2.88
N CYS A 96 6.69 -1.59 -2.48
CA CYS A 96 6.73 -2.06 -1.10
C CYS A 96 7.94 -2.99 -0.95
N LEU A 97 8.85 -2.64 -0.05
CA LEU A 97 10.03 -3.42 0.28
C LEU A 97 9.75 -4.12 1.62
N ASP A 98 9.63 -5.44 1.56
CA ASP A 98 9.48 -6.28 2.74
C ASP A 98 10.86 -6.58 3.36
N ALA A 99 10.94 -6.70 4.69
CA ALA A 99 12.19 -7.10 5.36
C ALA A 99 12.44 -8.61 5.28
N PHE A 100 11.43 -9.36 4.86
CA PHE A 100 11.38 -10.81 4.73
C PHE A 100 10.84 -11.16 3.33
N GLU A 101 11.64 -10.95 2.29
CA GLU A 101 11.59 -11.84 1.13
C GLU A 101 12.08 -13.23 1.60
N ALA A 102 11.21 -13.95 2.31
CA ALA A 102 11.24 -15.40 2.28
C ALA A 102 10.54 -15.78 0.98
N ASP A 103 11.34 -15.82 -0.09
CA ASP A 103 11.14 -16.59 -1.32
C ASP A 103 9.96 -17.57 -1.18
N ALA A 104 8.78 -17.17 -1.67
CA ALA A 104 7.69 -18.11 -1.89
C ALA A 104 7.92 -18.78 -3.26
N ASP A 105 9.11 -19.34 -3.44
CA ASP A 105 9.43 -20.35 -4.44
C ASP A 105 9.85 -21.60 -3.65
N ASP A 106 8.87 -22.35 -3.13
CA ASP A 106 9.11 -23.73 -2.70
C ASP A 106 7.85 -24.57 -3.00
N GLU A 107 7.93 -25.21 -4.18
CA GLU A 107 7.27 -26.47 -4.63
C GLU A 107 5.79 -26.50 -5.07
#